data_AF-A0A838B1J4-F1
#
_entry.id   AF-A0A838B1J4-F1
#
_cell.length_a   1.000
_cell.length_b   1.000
_cell.length_c   1.000
_cell.angle_alpha   90.00
_cell.angle_beta   90.00
_cell.angle_gamma   90.00
#
_symmetry.space_group_name_H-M   'P 1'
#
loop_
_entity.id
_entity.type
_entity.pdbx_description
1 polymer ?
#
loop_
_entity_poly.entity_id
_entity_poly.type
_entity_poly.pdbx_seq_one_letter_code
_entity_poly.pdbx_strand_id
1 'polypeptide(L)' 'MPALAQTPTVSDIRQAIVRYLIDNVGTPTISISEVNRAVRSTFSLCQLTDWELGDLIARSAIDAGFAIEFDIADL' A
#
# COMPACT_ATOMS: atom_id res chain seq x y z
N MET A 1 22.16 14.45 15.57
CA MET A 1 22.24 13.51 14.43
C MET A 1 21.09 13.86 13.49
N PRO A 2 21.33 14.27 12.24
CA PRO A 2 20.23 14.31 11.29
C PRO A 2 19.84 12.85 11.06
N ALA A 3 18.59 12.49 11.36
CA ALA A 3 18.06 11.20 10.97
C ALA A 3 18.20 11.16 9.45
N LEU A 4 19.16 10.35 8.95
CA LEU A 4 19.23 10.02 7.54
C LEU A 4 17.81 9.62 7.17
N ALA A 5 17.21 10.32 6.20
CA ALA A 5 15.94 9.93 5.64
C ALA A 5 16.17 8.59 4.97
N GLN A 6 16.07 7.52 5.77
CA GLN A 6 16.33 6.16 5.33
C GLN A 6 15.28 5.89 4.27
N THR A 7 15.74 5.54 3.08
CA THR A 7 14.86 5.03 2.04
C THR A 7 14.10 3.86 2.64
N PRO A 8 12.76 3.92 2.65
CA PRO A 8 11.97 2.89 3.29
C PRO A 8 12.25 1.56 2.60
N THR A 9 12.52 0.55 3.40
CA THR A 9 12.76 -0.78 2.88
C THR A 9 11.44 -1.40 2.42
N VAL A 10 11.50 -2.42 1.57
CA VAL A 10 10.31 -3.19 1.16
C VAL A 10 9.55 -3.74 2.37
N SER A 11 10.24 -4.04 3.47
CA SER A 11 9.60 -4.52 4.70
C SER A 11 8.79 -3.42 5.39
N ASP A 12 9.29 -2.19 5.44
CA ASP A 12 8.58 -1.03 6.00
C ASP A 12 7.31 -0.72 5.20
N ILE A 13 7.42 -0.80 3.87
CA ILE A 13 6.30 -0.59 2.94
C ILE A 13 5.23 -1.65 3.15
N ARG A 14 5.61 -2.93 3.23
CA ARG A 14 4.68 -4.03 3.50
C ARG A 14 3.99 -3.88 4.85
N GLN A 15 4.73 -3.45 5.88
CA GLN A 15 4.15 -3.23 7.20
C GLN A 15 3.10 -2.11 7.18
N ALA A 16 3.34 -1.02 6.45
CA ALA A 16 2.36 0.05 6.31
C ALA A 16 1.11 -0.39 5.53
N ILE A 17 1.27 -1.20 4.48
CA ILE A 17 0.14 -1.79 3.75
C ILE A 17 -0.71 -2.65 4.70
N VAL A 18 -0.08 -3.56 5.44
CA VAL A 18 -0.79 -4.41 6.41
C VAL A 18 -1.46 -3.57 7.50
N ARG A 19 -0.81 -2.51 7.98
CA ARG A 19 -1.41 -1.58 8.94
C ARG A 19 -2.65 -0.91 8.37
N TYR A 20 -2.59 -0.42 7.14
CA TYR A 20 -3.73 0.14 6.43
C TYR A 20 -4.90 -0.85 6.32
N LEU A 21 -4.61 -2.11 5.98
CA LEU A 21 -5.62 -3.16 5.92
C LEU A 21 -6.27 -3.40 7.29
N ILE A 22 -5.47 -3.54 8.36
CA ILE A 22 -5.99 -3.72 9.73
C ILE A 22 -6.88 -2.56 10.16
N ASP A 23 -6.46 -1.32 9.89
CA ASP A 23 -7.23 -0.13 10.23
C ASP A 23 -8.57 -0.07 9.46
N ASN A 24 -8.64 -0.71 8.28
CA ASN A 24 -9.84 -0.83 7.45
C ASN A 24 -10.58 -2.17 7.59
N VAL A 25 -10.32 -2.97 8.64
CA VAL A 25 -10.96 -4.30 8.80
C VAL A 25 -12.49 -4.25 8.88
N GLY A 26 -13.07 -3.10 9.24
CA GLY A 26 -14.52 -2.88 9.23
C GLY A 26 -15.15 -2.84 7.83
N THR A 27 -14.33 -2.60 6.81
CA THR A 27 -14.70 -2.55 5.40
C THR A 27 -13.67 -3.37 4.62
N PRO A 28 -13.88 -4.70 4.46
CA PRO A 28 -12.90 -5.61 3.85
C PRO A 28 -12.81 -5.47 2.32
N THR A 29 -12.91 -4.25 1.82
CA THR A 29 -12.79 -3.87 0.42
C THR A 29 -11.83 -2.70 0.34
N ILE A 30 -10.80 -2.79 -0.50
CA ILE A 30 -9.79 -1.74 -0.69
C ILE A 30 -9.55 -1.45 -2.17
N SER A 31 -9.29 -0.17 -2.50
CA SER A 31 -8.77 0.22 -3.82
C SER A 31 -7.24 0.23 -3.80
N ILE A 32 -6.62 -0.38 -4.82
CA ILE A 32 -5.15 -0.33 -4.98
C ILE A 32 -4.67 1.12 -5.14
N SER A 33 -5.41 1.96 -5.87
CA SER A 33 -5.06 3.36 -6.11
C SER A 33 -5.04 4.17 -4.81
N GLU A 34 -6.01 3.92 -3.94
CA GLU A 34 -6.12 4.56 -2.63
C GLU A 34 -4.95 4.17 -1.72
N VAL A 35 -4.69 2.85 -1.60
CA VAL A 35 -3.60 2.33 -0.78
C VAL A 35 -2.25 2.80 -1.31
N ASN A 36 -2.05 2.81 -2.63
CA ASN A 36 -0.83 3.31 -3.26
C ASN A 36 -0.60 4.80 -2.92
N ARG A 37 -1.64 5.63 -3.02
CA ARG A 37 -1.57 7.06 -2.64
C ARG A 37 -1.25 7.25 -1.16
N ALA A 38 -1.84 6.43 -0.28
CA ALA A 38 -1.58 6.49 1.16
C ALA A 38 -0.13 6.09 1.50
N VAL A 39 0.35 5.00 0.88
CA VAL A 39 1.73 4.52 1.06
C VAL A 39 2.72 5.55 0.51
N ARG A 40 2.50 6.14 -0.66
CA ARG A 40 3.38 7.20 -1.21
C ARG A 40 3.36 8.49 -0.40
N SER A 41 2.24 8.82 0.22
CA SER A 41 2.17 9.98 1.14
C SER A 41 2.99 9.74 2.40
N THR A 42 3.03 8.49 2.87
CA THR A 42 3.82 8.08 4.04
C THR A 42 5.31 7.90 3.71
N PHE A 43 5.60 7.42 2.50
CA PHE A 43 6.92 7.07 2.00
C PHE A 43 7.22 7.82 0.71
N SER A 44 7.44 9.13 0.82
CA SER A 44 7.79 9.98 -0.32
C SER A 44 9.10 9.59 -1.01
N LEU A 45 9.96 8.82 -0.31
CA LEU A 45 11.24 8.29 -0.81
C LEU A 45 11.14 6.83 -1.28
N CYS A 46 9.93 6.28 -1.40
CA CYS A 46 9.71 4.94 -1.95
C CYS A 46 10.18 4.89 -3.41
N GLN A 47 11.16 4.03 -3.71
CA GLN A 47 11.66 3.84 -5.07
C GLN A 47 10.83 2.85 -5.89
N LEU A 48 9.82 2.20 -5.28
CA LEU A 48 8.97 1.27 -5.98
C LEU A 48 8.09 2.00 -7.00
N THR A 49 8.00 1.40 -8.18
CA THR A 49 7.05 1.82 -9.20
C THR A 49 5.62 1.59 -8.71
N ASP A 50 4.67 2.31 -9.32
CA ASP A 50 3.23 2.13 -9.02
C ASP A 50 2.78 0.69 -9.25
N TRP A 51 3.39 0.01 -10.22
CA TRP A 51 3.14 -1.40 -10.52
C TRP A 51 3.67 -2.34 -9.44
N GLU A 52 4.93 -2.20 -9.02
CA GLU A 52 5.51 -3.03 -7.96
C GLU A 52 4.80 -2.83 -6.62
N LEU A 53 4.43 -1.58 -6.32
CA LEU A 53 3.67 -1.27 -5.12
C LEU A 53 2.25 -1.83 -5.21
N GLY A 54 1.61 -1.76 -6.38
CA GLY A 54 0.31 -2.38 -6.64
C GLY A 54 0.32 -3.89 -6.46
N ASP A 55 1.36 -4.59 -6.96
CA ASP A 55 1.52 -6.04 -6.76
C ASP A 55 1.65 -6.41 -5.28
N LEU A 56 2.46 -5.66 -4.52
CA LEU A 56 2.62 -5.86 -3.08
C LEU A 56 1.31 -5.61 -2.32
N ILE A 57 0.55 -4.58 -2.68
CA ILE A 57 -0.76 -4.29 -2.11
C ILE A 57 -1.72 -5.44 -2.38
N ALA A 58 -1.83 -5.88 -3.63
CA ALA A 58 -2.74 -6.93 -4.04
C ALA A 58 -2.46 -8.24 -3.31
N ARG A 59 -1.19 -8.66 -3.26
CA ARG A 59 -0.79 -9.87 -2.51
C ARG A 59 -1.08 -9.74 -1.02
N SER A 60 -0.73 -8.61 -0.41
CA SER A 60 -0.98 -8.40 1.02
C SER A 60 -2.48 -8.40 1.36
N ALA A 61 -3.31 -7.82 0.48
CA ALA A 61 -4.76 -7.80 0.63
C ALA A 61 -5.37 -9.20 0.49
N ILE A 62 -4.95 -9.97 -0.51
CA ILE A 62 -5.39 -11.36 -0.71
C ILE A 62 -5.01 -12.24 0.48
N ASP A 63 -3.77 -12.14 0.95
CA ASP A 63 -3.28 -12.88 2.12
C ASP A 63 -4.07 -12.51 3.40
N ALA A 64 -4.52 -11.25 3.50
CA ALA A 64 -5.34 -10.77 4.60
C ALA A 64 -6.86 -11.03 4.42
N GLY A 65 -7.30 -11.57 3.27
CA GLY A 65 -8.69 -11.85 2.98
C GLY A 65 -9.54 -10.63 2.57
N PHE A 66 -8.90 -9.53 2.14
CA PHE A 66 -9.59 -8.34 1.63
C PHE A 66 -9.98 -8.51 0.17
N ALA A 67 -11.16 -8.00 -0.20
CA ALA A 67 -11.56 -7.81 -1.57
C ALA A 67 -10.82 -6.60 -2.16
N ILE A 68 -10.35 -6.74 -3.40
CA ILE A 68 -9.73 -5.64 -4.13
C ILE A 68 -10.78 -5.06 -5.07
N GLU A 69 -11.11 -3.79 -4.85
CA GLU A 69 -11.87 -3.00 -5.80
C GLU A 69 -10.90 -2.43 -6.84
N PHE A 70 -11.08 -2.86 -8.08
CA PHE A 70 -10.34 -2.27 -9.19
C PHE A 70 -11.05 -0.98 -9.57
N ASP A 71 -10.37 0.16 -9.46
CA ASP A 71 -10.85 1.40 -10.05
C ASP A 71 -11.11 1.15 -11.53
N ILE A 72 -12.39 0.98 -11.88
CA ILE A 72 -12.81 1.02 -13.27
C ILE A 72 -12.64 2.48 -13.66
N ALA A 73 -11.48 2.82 -14.24
CA ALA A 73 -11.35 4.07 -14.96
C ALA A 73 -12.45 4.04 -16.03
N ASP A 74 -13.49 4.84 -15.84
CA ASP A 74 -14.56 5.08 -16.80
C ASP A 74 -13.93 5.23 -18.19
N LEU A 75 -14.33 4.33 -19.10
CA LEU A 75 -13.79 4.18 -20.45
C LEU A 75 -14.24 5.34 -21.35
#